data_AF-A0A7Y1YBB6-F1
#
_entry.id   AF-A0A7Y1YBB6-F1
#
_cell.length_a   1.000
_cell.length_b   1.000
_cell.length_c   1.000
_cell.angle_alpha   90.00
_cell.angle_beta   90.00
_cell.angle_gamma   90.00
#
_symmetry.space_group_name_H-M   'P 1'
#
loop_
_entity.id
_entity.type
_entity.pdbx_description
1 polymer ?
#
loop_
_entity_poly.entity_id
_entity_poly.type
_entity_poly.pdbx_seq_one_letter_code
_entity_poly.pdbx_strand_id
1 'polypeptide(L)'
;MSGPALRGPFLTRREAARRAGSAVEQLVRRPDLLRLGGSSLEEVYFAFQFDESGVRPDLGRLVQMLRQDHDDIDIGHWLVEPQSDLGLATPLDWLAACGSEKTLMKCALESGPAQPAGRVGTGVVEDDEFRQLQPVPHRRGRRSQLKRPAAIGI
;
A
#
# COMPACT_ATOMS: atom_id res chain seq x y z
N MET A 1 13.63 0.28 -26.39
CA MET A 1 13.25 1.12 -25.23
C MET A 1 13.84 0.45 -24.02
N SER A 2 14.85 1.06 -23.39
CA SER A 2 15.50 0.51 -22.20
C SER A 2 14.65 0.87 -20.99
N GLY A 3 14.14 -0.13 -20.26
CA GLY A 3 13.44 0.10 -19.00
C GLY A 3 14.36 0.71 -17.94
N PRO A 4 13.80 1.21 -16.82
CA PRO A 4 14.58 1.77 -15.73
C PRO A 4 15.65 0.77 -15.25
N ALA A 5 16.91 1.20 -15.25
CA ALA A 5 18.02 0.39 -14.75
C ALA A 5 18.03 0.50 -13.22
N LEU A 6 17.47 -0.50 -12.54
CA LEU A 6 17.47 -0.55 -11.08
C LEU A 6 18.91 -0.62 -10.56
N ARG A 7 19.30 0.39 -9.77
CA ARG A 7 20.63 0.51 -9.19
C ARG A 7 20.54 0.35 -7.68
N GLY A 8 21.33 -0.57 -7.15
CA GLY A 8 21.49 -0.72 -5.71
C GLY A 8 21.99 -2.10 -5.32
N PRO A 9 22.46 -2.28 -4.07
CA PRO A 9 22.70 -3.60 -3.53
C PRO A 9 21.37 -4.35 -3.40
N PHE A 10 21.36 -5.58 -3.89
CA PHE A 10 20.26 -6.52 -3.75
C PHE A 10 20.65 -7.63 -2.78
N LEU A 11 19.67 -8.11 -2.03
CA LEU A 11 19.79 -9.27 -1.16
C LEU A 11 19.08 -10.45 -1.79
N THR A 12 19.68 -11.63 -1.74
CA THR A 12 18.97 -12.88 -2.01
C THR A 12 17.85 -13.08 -0.99
N ARG A 13 16.85 -13.92 -1.30
CA ARG A 13 15.79 -14.28 -0.34
C ARG A 13 16.34 -14.76 1.01
N ARG A 14 17.44 -15.52 1.00
CA ARG A 14 18.06 -16.05 2.23
C ARG A 14 18.71 -14.95 3.06
N GLU A 15 19.37 -13.99 2.43
CA GLU A 15 19.97 -12.84 3.12
C GLU A 15 18.90 -11.90 3.67
N ALA A 16 17.88 -11.61 2.87
CA ALA A 16 16.73 -10.82 3.30
C ALA A 16 16.03 -11.45 4.51
N ALA A 17 15.83 -12.76 4.52
CA ALA A 17 15.23 -13.49 5.65
C ALA A 17 16.07 -13.40 6.92
N ARG A 18 17.39 -13.53 6.78
CA ARG A 18 18.31 -13.35 7.90
C ARG A 18 18.24 -11.94 8.46
N ARG A 19 18.21 -10.91 7.61
CA ARG A 19 18.07 -9.50 8.02
C ARG A 19 16.72 -9.23 8.68
N ALA A 20 15.64 -9.80 8.14
CA ALA A 20 14.30 -9.61 8.66
C ALA A 20 14.01 -10.40 9.96
N GLY A 21 14.93 -11.27 10.41
CA GLY A 21 14.69 -12.17 11.53
C GLY A 21 13.51 -13.11 11.32
N SER A 22 13.19 -13.46 10.06
CA SER A 22 12.00 -14.23 9.68
C SER A 22 12.37 -15.53 8.95
N ALA A 23 11.43 -16.48 8.89
CA ALA A 23 11.59 -17.66 8.04
C ALA A 23 11.60 -17.26 6.55
N VAL A 24 12.38 -17.97 5.74
CA VAL A 24 12.55 -17.70 4.30
C VAL A 24 11.20 -17.72 3.57
N GLU A 25 10.32 -18.63 3.95
CA GLU A 25 8.99 -18.84 3.36
C GLU A 25 8.00 -17.73 3.73
N GLN A 26 8.23 -17.03 4.84
CA GLN A 26 7.36 -15.93 5.28
C GLN A 26 7.63 -14.65 4.50
N LEU A 27 8.85 -14.50 3.97
CA LEU A 27 9.27 -13.25 3.32
C LEU A 27 8.51 -12.97 2.03
N VAL A 28 8.11 -14.03 1.30
CA VAL A 28 7.31 -13.92 0.08
C VAL A 28 5.91 -13.36 0.33
N ARG A 29 5.42 -13.45 1.57
CA ARG A 29 4.07 -13.02 1.97
C ARG A 29 4.06 -11.61 2.55
N ARG A 30 5.21 -10.95 2.65
CA ARG A 30 5.35 -9.62 3.26
C ARG A 30 4.93 -8.52 2.29
N PRO A 31 3.78 -7.85 2.53
CA PRO A 31 3.29 -6.79 1.65
C PRO A 31 4.11 -5.50 1.78
N ASP A 32 4.98 -5.42 2.78
CA ASP A 32 5.81 -4.28 3.14
C ASP A 32 7.24 -4.35 2.56
N LEU A 33 7.56 -5.40 1.80
CA LEU A 33 8.86 -5.57 1.17
C LEU A 33 8.75 -5.64 -0.35
N LEU A 34 9.41 -4.70 -1.04
CA LEU A 34 9.70 -4.73 -2.47
C LEU A 34 10.60 -5.90 -2.82
N ARG A 35 10.25 -6.58 -3.90
CA ARG A 35 11.02 -7.70 -4.46
C ARG A 35 11.10 -7.59 -5.97
N LEU A 36 12.20 -8.09 -6.50
CA LEU A 36 12.37 -8.32 -7.93
C LEU A 36 12.44 -9.81 -8.14
N GLY A 37 11.62 -10.33 -9.05
CA GLY A 37 11.57 -11.75 -9.32
C GLY A 37 10.56 -12.03 -10.41
N GLY A 38 10.71 -13.20 -11.04
CA GLY A 38 9.83 -13.67 -12.09
C GLY A 38 10.00 -15.18 -12.24
N SER A 39 9.25 -15.79 -13.16
CA SER A 39 9.35 -17.24 -13.40
C SER A 39 10.75 -17.72 -13.78
N SER A 40 11.62 -16.82 -14.26
CA SER A 40 12.98 -17.11 -14.74
C SER A 40 14.10 -16.37 -13.99
N LEU A 41 13.78 -15.51 -13.01
CA LEU A 41 14.76 -14.71 -12.28
C LEU A 41 14.75 -15.09 -10.80
N GLU A 42 15.93 -15.25 -10.22
CA GLU A 42 16.08 -15.41 -8.77
C GLU A 42 15.42 -14.23 -8.04
N GLU A 43 14.61 -14.54 -7.03
CA GLU A 43 13.95 -13.50 -6.24
C GLU A 43 14.97 -12.78 -5.35
N VAL A 44 15.07 -11.47 -5.56
CA VAL A 44 15.94 -10.58 -4.82
C VAL A 44 15.16 -9.43 -4.20
N TYR A 45 15.74 -8.83 -3.17
CA TYR A 45 15.15 -7.78 -2.37
C TYR A 45 16.05 -6.56 -2.37
N PHE A 46 15.47 -5.36 -2.38
CA PHE A 46 16.26 -4.14 -2.26
C PHE A 46 16.85 -4.03 -0.85
N ALA A 47 18.18 -3.90 -0.74
CA ALA A 47 18.85 -3.88 0.55
C ALA A 47 18.51 -2.66 1.41
N PHE A 48 18.13 -1.53 0.80
CA PHE A 48 17.77 -0.30 1.53
C PHE A 48 16.54 -0.44 2.44
N GLN A 49 15.76 -1.52 2.28
CA GLN A 49 14.60 -1.84 3.10
C GLN A 49 14.99 -2.43 4.45
N PHE A 50 16.28 -2.69 4.64
CA PHE A 50 16.83 -3.31 5.83
C PHE A 50 17.87 -2.39 6.49
N ASP A 51 17.84 -2.33 7.81
CA ASP A 51 18.86 -1.68 8.65
C ASP A 51 19.43 -2.68 9.68
N GLU A 52 20.07 -2.17 10.74
CA GLU A 52 20.61 -3.00 11.82
C GLU A 52 19.51 -3.65 12.69
N SER A 53 18.32 -3.04 12.73
CA SER A 53 17.15 -3.51 13.49
C SER A 53 16.27 -4.48 12.70
N GLY A 54 16.48 -4.59 11.39
CA GLY A 54 15.77 -5.52 10.52
C GLY A 54 15.06 -4.78 9.40
N VAL A 55 13.76 -5.01 9.22
CA VAL A 55 12.98 -4.30 8.19
C VAL A 55 12.61 -2.90 8.66
N ARG A 56 12.86 -1.92 7.80
CA ARG A 56 12.55 -0.51 8.02
C ARG A 56 11.04 -0.24 7.99
N PRO A 57 10.42 0.08 9.14
CA PRO A 57 8.96 0.21 9.23
C PRO A 57 8.41 1.44 8.49
N ASP A 58 9.19 2.52 8.43
CA ASP A 58 8.91 3.74 7.67
C ASP A 58 8.73 3.45 6.17
N LEU A 59 9.64 2.63 5.61
CA LEU A 59 9.53 2.17 4.23
C LEU A 59 8.39 1.18 4.03
N GLY A 60 8.20 0.26 4.97
CA GLY A 60 7.18 -0.76 4.87
C GLY A 60 5.75 -0.21 4.71
N ARG A 61 5.45 0.91 5.37
CA ARG A 61 4.15 1.59 5.22
C ARG A 61 4.00 2.28 3.87
N LEU A 62 5.05 2.97 3.41
CA LEU A 62 5.08 3.66 2.12
C LEU A 62 4.93 2.66 0.96
N VAL A 63 5.64 1.53 1.02
CA VAL A 63 5.56 0.45 0.04
C VAL A 63 4.15 -0.13 -0.04
N GLN A 64 3.51 -0.40 1.10
CA GLN A 64 2.14 -0.92 1.12
C GLN A 64 1.13 0.03 0.49
N MET A 65 1.29 1.33 0.71
CA MET A 65 0.43 2.34 0.10
C MET A 65 0.64 2.36 -1.43
N LEU A 66 1.89 2.47 -1.89
CA LEU A 66 2.21 2.57 -3.32
C LEU A 66 1.87 1.30 -4.10
N ARG A 67 1.95 0.13 -3.48
CA ARG A 67 1.60 -1.16 -4.10
C ARG A 67 0.15 -1.30 -4.56
N GLN A 68 -0.73 -0.40 -4.14
CA GLN A 68 -2.11 -0.38 -4.63
C GLN A 68 -2.16 -0.06 -6.14
N ASP A 69 -1.26 0.82 -6.59
CA ASP A 69 -1.30 1.40 -7.94
C ASP A 69 0.00 1.20 -8.74
N HIS A 70 1.07 0.71 -8.10
CA HIS A 70 2.40 0.62 -8.69
C HIS A 70 3.06 -0.75 -8.47
N ASP A 71 3.87 -1.17 -9.44
CA ASP A 71 4.66 -2.41 -9.34
C ASP A 71 5.95 -2.17 -8.55
N ASP A 72 6.53 -3.24 -7.97
CA ASP A 72 7.71 -3.17 -7.11
C ASP A 72 8.92 -2.49 -7.77
N ILE A 73 9.04 -2.63 -9.09
CA ILE A 73 10.12 -2.01 -9.89
C ILE A 73 9.97 -0.49 -9.88
N ASP A 74 8.77 0.01 -10.16
CA ASP A 74 8.51 1.45 -10.26
C ASP A 74 8.68 2.11 -8.89
N ILE A 75 8.18 1.46 -7.84
CA ILE A 75 8.37 1.92 -6.45
C ILE A 75 9.85 1.93 -6.10
N GLY A 76 10.58 0.85 -6.38
CA GLY A 76 12.01 0.74 -6.10
C GLY A 76 12.84 1.80 -6.83
N HIS A 77 12.48 2.12 -8.07
CA HIS A 77 13.12 3.17 -8.85
C HIS A 77 12.83 4.56 -8.27
N TRP A 78 11.55 4.87 -8.02
CA TRP A 78 11.14 6.17 -7.47
C TRP A 78 11.82 6.47 -6.12
N LEU A 79 12.00 5.46 -5.26
CA LEU A 79 12.66 5.61 -3.96
C LEU A 79 14.12 6.06 -4.04
N VAL A 80 14.81 5.77 -5.15
CA VAL A 80 16.23 6.12 -5.35
C VAL A 80 16.42 7.31 -6.29
N GLU A 81 15.33 7.87 -6.83
CA GLU A 81 15.39 9.02 -7.73
C GLU A 81 15.14 10.35 -7.01
N PRO A 82 15.88 11.41 -7.36
CA PRO A 82 15.62 12.76 -6.88
C PRO A 82 14.19 13.23 -7.20
N GLN A 83 13.49 13.75 -6.19
CA GLN A 83 12.14 14.30 -6.36
C GLN A 83 12.17 15.82 -6.21
N SER A 84 11.58 16.54 -7.15
CA SER A 84 11.47 18.01 -7.08
C SER A 84 10.77 18.48 -5.80
N ASP A 85 9.75 17.74 -5.38
CA ASP A 85 8.90 18.07 -4.23
C ASP A 85 9.61 17.84 -2.89
N LEU A 86 10.71 17.09 -2.91
CA LEU A 86 11.60 16.88 -1.76
C LEU A 86 12.87 17.73 -1.87
N GLY A 87 12.87 18.77 -2.71
CA GLY A 87 14.04 19.64 -2.90
C GLY A 87 15.21 18.93 -3.58
N LEU A 88 14.92 18.02 -4.52
CA LEU A 88 15.89 17.15 -5.22
C LEU A 88 16.54 16.09 -4.33
N ALA A 89 16.05 15.88 -3.10
CA ALA A 89 16.38 14.70 -2.31
C ALA A 89 15.68 13.45 -2.88
N THR A 90 16.30 12.29 -2.71
CA THR A 90 15.59 11.03 -2.92
C THR A 90 14.64 10.76 -1.74
N PRO A 91 13.55 9.99 -1.92
CA PRO A 91 12.71 9.53 -0.82
C PRO A 91 13.51 8.85 0.30
N LEU A 92 14.53 8.08 -0.05
CA LEU A 92 15.41 7.42 0.92
C LEU A 92 16.25 8.42 1.72
N ASP A 93 16.83 9.42 1.06
CA ASP A 93 17.60 10.48 1.72
C ASP A 93 16.72 11.33 2.63
N TRP A 94 15.49 11.62 2.20
CA TRP A 94 14.51 12.35 3.00
C TRP A 94 14.20 11.63 4.31
N LEU A 95 13.98 10.31 4.26
CA LEU A 95 13.76 9.49 5.46
C LEU A 95 15.01 9.44 6.35
N ALA A 96 16.19 9.30 5.76
CA ALA A 96 17.46 9.26 6.49
C ALA A 96 17.75 10.58 7.23
N ALA A 97 17.32 11.71 6.68
CA ALA A 97 17.46 13.03 7.29
C ALA A 97 16.39 13.36 8.36
N CYS A 98 15.65 12.36 8.86
CA CYS A 98 14.49 12.55 9.76
C CYS A 98 13.41 13.45 9.15
N GLY A 99 13.27 13.44 7.83
CA GLY A 99 12.24 14.17 7.12
C GLY A 99 10.83 13.73 7.53
N SER A 100 9.87 14.62 7.37
CA SER A 100 8.48 14.34 7.74
C SER A 100 7.89 13.24 6.85
N GLU A 101 7.49 12.10 7.45
CA GLU A 101 6.77 11.02 6.78
C GLU A 101 5.51 11.56 6.08
N LYS A 102 4.78 12.49 6.72
CA LYS A 102 3.61 13.13 6.12
C LYS A 102 3.93 13.86 4.81
N THR A 103 5.08 14.54 4.75
CA THR A 103 5.51 15.23 3.52
C THR A 103 5.89 14.23 2.44
N LEU A 104 6.56 13.14 2.82
CA LEU A 104 6.90 12.07 1.90
C LEU A 104 5.65 11.37 1.33
N MET A 105 4.67 11.06 2.17
CA MET A 105 3.40 10.48 1.74
C MET A 105 2.64 11.42 0.80
N LYS A 106 2.67 12.73 1.05
CA LYS A 106 2.10 13.73 0.15
C LYS A 106 2.81 13.73 -1.21
N CYS A 107 4.15 13.75 -1.21
CA CYS A 107 4.96 13.66 -2.42
C CYS A 107 4.66 12.37 -3.21
N ALA A 108 4.50 11.24 -2.51
CA ALA A 108 4.13 9.97 -3.13
C ALA A 108 2.75 10.00 -3.81
N LEU A 109 1.79 10.79 -3.29
CA LEU A 109 0.46 10.96 -3.89
C LEU A 109 0.46 11.93 -5.07
N GLU A 110 1.26 12.98 -5.02
CA GLU A 110 1.29 14.04 -6.05
C GLU A 110 2.23 13.68 -7.21
N SER A 111 3.38 13.09 -6.90
CA SER A 111 4.50 12.83 -7.81
C SER A 111 5.08 11.43 -7.58
N GLY A 112 4.21 10.46 -7.29
CA GLY A 112 4.58 9.06 -7.08
C GLY A 112 5.23 8.40 -8.29
N PRO A 113 5.54 7.09 -8.18
CA PRO A 113 6.19 6.36 -9.26
C PRO A 113 5.46 6.55 -10.59
N ALA A 114 6.21 6.83 -11.67
CA ALA A 114 5.62 7.01 -12.98
C ALA A 114 4.83 5.75 -13.37
N GLN A 115 3.55 5.91 -13.70
CA GLN A 115 2.77 4.78 -14.19
C GLN A 115 3.35 4.33 -15.55
N PRO A 116 3.51 3.02 -15.79
CA PRO A 116 3.93 2.55 -17.10
C PRO A 116 2.93 3.03 -18.15
N ALA A 117 3.44 3.69 -19.19
CA ALA A 117 2.67 4.09 -20.37
C ALA A 117 2.03 2.84 -21.00
N GLY A 118 0.79 2.54 -20.63
CA GLY A 118 0.13 1.28 -20.99
C GLY A 118 -0.87 0.78 -19.94
N ARG A 119 -0.83 1.26 -18.70
CA ARG A 119 -1.99 1.12 -17.81
C ARG A 119 -3.06 2.12 -18.26
N VAL A 120 -3.95 1.66 -19.15
CA VAL A 120 -5.25 2.32 -19.35
C VAL A 120 -5.86 2.41 -17.97
N GLY A 121 -5.97 3.63 -17.46
CA GLY A 121 -6.78 3.89 -16.29
C GLY A 121 -8.16 3.31 -16.56
N THR A 122 -8.56 2.32 -15.76
CA THR A 122 -9.91 2.34 -15.22
C THR A 122 -9.94 3.58 -14.31
N GLY A 123 -10.04 4.79 -14.85
CA GLY A 123 -11.26 5.21 -15.50
C GLY A 123 -12.23 5.49 -14.37
N VAL A 124 -12.02 6.65 -13.75
CA VAL A 124 -13.03 7.55 -13.17
C VAL A 124 -14.45 6.99 -13.23
N VAL A 125 -15.06 6.77 -12.06
CA VAL A 125 -16.53 6.75 -11.94
C VAL A 125 -16.94 7.98 -11.13
N GLU A 126 -16.82 9.14 -11.77
CA GLU A 126 -17.66 10.33 -11.55
C GLU A 126 -18.20 10.59 -12.97
N ASP A 127 -19.50 10.55 -13.29
CA ASP A 127 -20.69 11.01 -12.58
C ASP A 127 -21.98 10.30 -13.07
N ASP A 128 -23.02 10.40 -12.24
CA ASP A 128 -24.46 10.42 -12.59
C ASP A 128 -25.15 9.17 -13.21
N GLU A 129 -25.71 8.28 -12.37
CA GLU A 129 -27.09 7.78 -12.54
C GLU A 129 -27.59 6.93 -11.34
N PHE A 130 -27.85 7.55 -10.19
CA PHE A 130 -28.74 6.94 -9.18
C PHE A 130 -29.73 7.96 -8.61
N ARG A 131 -30.51 8.57 -9.50
CA ARG A 131 -31.88 8.97 -9.17
C ARG A 131 -32.83 7.84 -9.53
N GLN A 132 -33.29 7.13 -8.50
CA GLN A 132 -34.69 6.71 -8.27
C GLN A 132 -34.74 5.50 -7.34
N LEU A 133 -34.47 5.70 -6.04
CA LEU A 133 -35.11 4.87 -5.02
C LEU A 133 -36.39 5.55 -4.59
N GLN A 134 -37.48 4.86 -4.92
CA GLN A 134 -38.87 5.22 -4.71
C GLN A 134 -39.23 5.43 -3.23
N PRO A 135 -40.31 6.19 -2.95
CA PRO A 135 -40.62 6.71 -1.62
C PRO A 135 -40.98 5.62 -0.61
N VAL A 136 -40.47 5.80 0.61
CA VAL A 136 -40.87 5.04 1.80
C VAL A 136 -42.35 5.30 2.10
N PRO A 137 -43.24 4.30 2.09
CA PRO A 137 -44.60 4.51 2.54
C PRO A 137 -44.62 4.59 4.07
N HIS A 138 -44.99 5.77 4.58
CA HIS A 138 -45.58 5.91 5.90
C HIS A 138 -46.81 5.01 6.04
N ARG A 139 -46.78 4.07 6.98
CA ARG A 139 -48.02 3.45 7.48
C ARG A 139 -48.20 3.76 8.96
N ARG A 140 -49.08 4.73 9.21
CA ARG A 140 -49.74 4.99 10.48
C ARG A 140 -50.52 3.76 10.97
N GLY A 141 -50.38 3.47 12.25
CA GLY A 141 -51.50 3.12 13.14
C GLY A 141 -51.77 1.63 13.37
N ARG A 142 -51.67 1.19 14.63
CA ARG A 142 -52.84 1.05 15.52
C ARG A 142 -52.45 0.57 16.92
N ARG A 143 -52.91 1.32 17.91
CA ARG A 143 -53.20 0.87 19.29
C ARG A 143 -54.12 -0.35 19.26
N SER A 144 -53.88 -1.30 20.18
CA SER A 144 -54.85 -2.07 21.00
C SER A 144 -54.03 -3.11 21.79
N GLN A 145 -53.75 -2.89 23.08
CA GLN A 145 -54.49 -3.39 24.25
C GLN A 145 -54.59 -4.93 24.39
N LEU A 146 -54.31 -5.36 25.64
CA LEU A 146 -54.87 -6.51 26.36
C LEU A 146 -54.41 -7.93 25.96
N LYS A 147 -53.57 -8.55 26.81
CA LYS A 147 -54.03 -9.49 27.85
C LYS A 147 -52.86 -10.10 28.65
N ARG A 148 -53.02 -10.10 29.97
CA ARG A 148 -52.30 -10.94 30.94
C ARG A 148 -52.42 -12.43 30.56
N PRO A 149 -51.48 -13.25 31.03
CA PRO A 149 -51.90 -14.31 31.94
C PRO A 149 -51.16 -14.28 33.28
N ALA A 150 -51.85 -14.81 34.29
CA ALA A 150 -51.41 -14.93 35.67
C ALA A 150 -50.74 -16.30 35.94
N ALA A 151 -49.87 -16.31 36.96
CA ALA A 151 -49.44 -17.43 37.80
C ALA A 151 -48.47 -18.45 37.14
N ILE A 152 -47.50 -19.10 37.80
CA ILE A 152 -47.40 -19.71 39.15
C ILE A 152 -45.92 -19.93 39.53
N GLY A 153 -45.60 -19.89 40.84
CA GLY A 153 -44.54 -20.67 41.52
C GLY A 153 -43.16 -20.01 41.58
N ILE A 154 -42.48 -19.82 42.72
CA ILE A 154 -42.44 -20.57 44.00
C ILE A 154 -42.38 -19.56 45.16
#